data_AF-A0A662HRG3-F1
#
_entry.id   AF-A0A662HRG3-F1
#
_cell.length_a   1.000
_cell.length_b   1.000
_cell.length_c   1.000
_cell.angle_alpha   90.00
_cell.angle_beta   90.00
_cell.angle_gamma   90.00
#
_symmetry.space_group_name_H-M   'P 1'
#
loop_
_entity.id
_entity.type
_entity.pdbx_description
1 polymer ?
#
loop_
_entity_poly.entity_id
_entity_poly.type
_entity_poly.pdbx_seq_one_letter_code
_entity_poly.pdbx_strand_id
1 'polypeptide(L)'
;MERFIKRVSLVCITDGSYIVTMKKEQEKEVIKILEKKCKILERIEGVLIRFEYNGVEIEYLDGSGKLIVRGVTGNVKNVLKAILLNSNA
;
A
#
# COMPACT_ATOMS: atom_id res chain seq x y z
N MET A 1 -8.82 -8.76 0.07
CA MET A 1 -7.94 -8.01 1.01
C MET A 1 -7.19 -8.97 1.93
N GLU A 2 -7.88 -9.86 2.64
CA GLU A 2 -7.27 -10.86 3.55
C GLU A 2 -6.31 -11.86 2.87
N ARG A 3 -6.50 -12.08 1.55
CA ARG A 3 -5.51 -12.79 0.74
C ARG A 3 -4.14 -12.13 0.79
N PHE A 4 -4.06 -10.80 0.75
CA PHE A 4 -2.81 -10.04 0.59
C PHE A 4 -2.25 -9.49 1.91
N ILE A 5 -3.13 -9.03 2.81
CA ILE A 5 -2.76 -8.26 3.98
C ILE A 5 -2.88 -9.12 5.25
N LYS A 6 -1.81 -9.17 6.04
CA LYS A 6 -1.75 -9.83 7.35
C LYS A 6 -2.27 -8.93 8.46
N ARG A 7 -1.88 -7.65 8.46
CA ARG A 7 -2.23 -6.70 9.52
C ARG A 7 -2.24 -5.26 9.00
N VAL A 8 -3.11 -4.44 9.58
CA VAL A 8 -3.10 -2.99 9.42
C VAL A 8 -2.97 -2.37 10.81
N SER A 9 -1.98 -1.51 11.00
CA SER A 9 -1.71 -0.82 12.26
C SER A 9 -1.75 0.68 12.04
N LEU A 10 -2.59 1.38 12.79
CA LEU A 10 -2.60 2.85 12.82
C LEU A 10 -1.35 3.35 13.54
N VAL A 11 -0.61 4.25 12.91
CA VAL A 11 0.60 4.86 13.46
C VAL A 11 0.28 6.23 14.03
N CYS A 12 -0.45 7.05 13.27
CA CYS A 12 -0.79 8.41 13.64
C CYS A 12 -2.20 8.74 13.14
N ILE A 13 -3.08 9.12 14.06
CA ILE A 13 -4.48 9.47 13.74
C ILE A 13 -4.56 10.80 13.01
N THR A 14 -3.74 11.78 13.40
CA THR A 14 -3.86 13.16 12.94
C THR A 14 -3.45 13.35 11.48
N ASP A 15 -2.55 12.52 10.96
CA ASP A 15 -2.10 12.56 9.56
C ASP A 15 -2.61 11.37 8.71
N GLY A 16 -3.40 10.47 9.32
CA GLY A 16 -3.94 9.29 8.64
C GLY A 16 -2.85 8.29 8.20
N SER A 17 -1.81 8.08 9.02
CA SER A 17 -0.71 7.17 8.71
C SER A 17 -0.90 5.76 9.26
N TYR A 18 -0.65 4.76 8.42
CA TYR A 18 -0.78 3.34 8.72
C TYR A 18 0.43 2.55 8.27
N ILE A 19 0.77 1.51 9.03
CA ILE A 19 1.64 0.42 8.57
C ILE A 19 0.75 -0.75 8.16
N VAL A 20 0.90 -1.19 6.92
CA VAL A 20 0.20 -2.33 6.35
C VAL A 20 1.20 -3.46 6.18
N THR A 21 1.04 -4.53 6.96
CA THR A 21 1.88 -5.72 6.85
C THR A 21 1.26 -6.69 5.85
N MET A 22 1.99 -7.03 4.80
CA MET A 22 1.60 -7.99 3.78
C MET A 22 1.87 -9.42 4.24
N LYS A 23 1.23 -10.38 3.58
CA LYS A 23 1.67 -11.77 3.63
C LYS A 23 2.90 -11.91 2.73
N LYS A 24 3.98 -12.52 3.24
CA LYS A 24 5.29 -12.57 2.56
C LYS A 24 5.19 -13.21 1.18
N GLU A 25 4.40 -14.26 1.05
CA GLU A 25 4.15 -14.98 -0.19
C GLU A 25 3.33 -14.18 -1.22
N GLN A 26 2.74 -13.03 -0.83
CA GLN A 26 1.96 -12.17 -1.72
C GLN A 26 2.64 -10.82 -2.01
N GLU A 27 3.80 -10.54 -1.41
CA GLU A 27 4.51 -9.26 -1.54
C GLU A 27 4.74 -8.89 -3.01
N LYS A 28 5.31 -9.80 -3.80
CA LYS A 28 5.54 -9.59 -5.25
C LYS A 28 4.26 -9.29 -6.03
N GLU A 29 3.13 -9.89 -5.65
CA GLU A 29 1.84 -9.66 -6.32
C GLU A 29 1.27 -8.29 -5.95
N VAL A 30 1.37 -7.90 -4.68
CA VAL A 30 0.95 -6.57 -4.20
C VAL A 30 1.73 -5.46 -4.91
N ILE A 31 3.05 -5.60 -5.04
CA ILE A 31 3.87 -4.60 -5.74
C ILE A 31 3.45 -4.45 -7.20
N LYS A 32 3.23 -5.57 -7.92
CA LYS A 32 2.73 -5.52 -9.31
C LYS A 32 1.37 -4.81 -9.43
N ILE A 33 0.47 -5.02 -8.45
CA ILE A 33 -0.82 -4.32 -8.43
C ILE A 33 -0.63 -2.82 -8.22
N LEU A 34 0.25 -2.42 -7.28
CA LEU A 34 0.58 -1.01 -7.03
C LEU A 34 1.20 -0.36 -8.27
N GLU A 35 2.17 -1.01 -8.92
CA GLU A 35 2.77 -0.52 -10.17
C GLU A 35 1.75 -0.32 -11.29
N LYS A 36 0.69 -1.14 -11.33
CA LYS A 36 -0.35 -1.05 -12.36
C LYS A 36 -1.41 0.01 -12.04
N LYS A 37 -1.79 0.18 -10.77
CA LYS A 37 -2.96 0.98 -10.36
C LYS A 37 -2.61 2.32 -9.74
N CYS A 38 -1.38 2.51 -9.30
CA CYS A 38 -0.94 3.71 -8.62
C CYS A 38 0.08 4.46 -9.50
N LYS A 39 0.13 5.77 -9.34
CA LYS A 39 1.18 6.59 -9.95
C LYS A 39 2.49 6.32 -9.22
N ILE A 40 3.56 5.98 -9.93
CA ILE A 40 4.90 5.87 -9.33
C ILE A 40 5.46 7.29 -9.16
N LEU A 41 5.73 7.68 -7.91
CA LEU A 41 6.33 8.98 -7.59
C LEU A 41 7.86 8.90 -7.60
N GLU A 42 8.41 7.83 -7.04
CA GLU A 42 9.85 7.64 -6.90
C GLU A 42 10.19 6.14 -6.89
N ARG A 43 11.32 5.78 -7.49
CA ARG A 43 11.88 4.43 -7.45
C ARG A 43 13.39 4.50 -7.25
N ILE A 44 13.85 3.93 -6.16
CA ILE A 44 15.25 3.64 -5.90
C ILE A 44 15.40 2.13 -5.95
N GLU A 45 16.01 1.62 -7.02
CA GLU A 45 16.10 0.18 -7.30
C GLU A 45 16.72 -0.58 -6.11
N GLY A 46 16.05 -1.67 -5.71
CA GLY A 46 16.46 -2.50 -4.57
C GLY A 46 16.31 -1.86 -3.19
N VAL A 47 15.69 -0.66 -3.09
CA VAL A 47 15.57 0.06 -1.83
C VAL A 47 14.13 0.48 -1.56
N LEU A 48 13.58 1.39 -2.38
CA LEU A 48 12.34 2.09 -2.08
C LEU A 48 11.51 2.28 -3.34
N ILE A 49 10.20 2.11 -3.21
CA ILE A 49 9.25 2.56 -4.22
C ILE A 49 8.17 3.38 -3.53
N ARG A 50 7.90 4.58 -4.06
CA ARG A 50 6.80 5.44 -3.62
C ARG A 50 5.72 5.48 -4.69
N PHE A 51 4.49 5.27 -4.26
CA PHE A 51 3.30 5.30 -5.08
C PHE A 51 2.30 6.34 -4.56
N GLU A 52 1.41 6.78 -5.43
CA GLU A 52 0.28 7.64 -5.09
C GLU A 52 -1.01 7.07 -5.68
N TYR A 53 -2.07 7.09 -4.87
CA TYR A 53 -3.43 6.71 -5.28
C TYR A 53 -4.47 7.66 -4.69
N ASN A 54 -5.07 8.50 -5.53
CA ASN A 54 -6.10 9.47 -5.16
C ASN A 54 -5.72 10.34 -3.94
N GLY A 55 -4.49 10.86 -3.92
CA GLY A 55 -3.93 11.70 -2.86
C GLY A 55 -3.35 10.93 -1.67
N VAL A 56 -3.42 9.59 -1.67
CA VAL A 56 -2.82 8.74 -0.63
C VAL A 56 -1.45 8.27 -1.08
N GLU A 57 -0.43 8.54 -0.26
CA GLU A 57 0.93 8.05 -0.51
C GLU A 57 1.14 6.66 0.06
N ILE A 58 1.82 5.81 -0.70
CA ILE A 58 2.14 4.43 -0.33
C ILE A 58 3.64 4.22 -0.56
N GLU A 59 4.38 3.97 0.51
CA GLU A 59 5.81 3.63 0.45
C GLU A 59 6.02 2.15 0.69
N TYR A 60 6.87 1.55 -0.13
CA TYR A 60 7.35 0.18 0.03
C TYR A 60 8.88 0.17 0.11
N LEU A 61 9.41 -0.33 1.22
CA LEU A 61 10.83 -0.65 1.37
C LEU A 61 11.04 -2.10 0.91
N ASP A 62 11.98 -2.32 0.00
CA ASP A 62 12.14 -3.62 -0.65
C ASP A 62 12.49 -4.74 0.35
N GLY A 63 11.77 -5.86 0.26
CA GLY A 63 11.90 -7.02 1.14
C GLY A 63 11.37 -6.83 2.57
N SER A 64 10.77 -5.67 2.88
CA SER A 64 10.27 -5.39 4.24
C SER A 64 8.97 -6.11 4.59
N GLY A 65 8.22 -6.58 3.59
CA GLY A 65 6.86 -7.09 3.77
C GLY A 65 5.86 -6.04 4.27
N LYS A 66 6.20 -4.75 4.23
CA LYS A 66 5.41 -3.66 4.81
C LYS A 66 5.20 -2.53 3.81
N LEU A 67 4.04 -1.92 3.88
CA LEU A 67 3.74 -0.64 3.25
C LEU A 67 3.51 0.41 4.33
N ILE A 68 4.01 1.62 4.10
CA ILE A 68 3.62 2.80 4.87
C ILE A 68 2.59 3.55 4.02
N VAL A 69 1.41 3.77 4.55
CA VAL A 69 0.30 4.45 3.86
C VAL A 69 0.01 5.75 4.60
N ARG A 70 0.07 6.90 3.93
CA ARG A 70 -0.10 8.23 4.54
C ARG A 70 -1.17 9.05 3.83
N GLY A 71 -1.75 10.02 4.55
CA GLY A 71 -2.76 10.94 3.99
C GLY A 71 -4.15 10.30 3.85
N VAL A 72 -4.44 9.24 4.60
CA VAL A 72 -5.75 8.56 4.51
C VAL A 72 -6.80 9.38 5.27
N THR A 73 -7.73 9.98 4.53
CA THR A 73 -8.93 10.61 5.08
C THR A 73 -10.05 9.58 5.20
N GLY A 74 -10.07 8.86 6.33
CA GLY A 74 -11.11 7.85 6.64
C GLY A 74 -10.56 6.43 6.80
N ASN A 75 -11.27 5.43 6.27
CA ASN A 75 -10.93 4.02 6.51
C ASN A 75 -9.90 3.49 5.50
N VAL A 76 -8.66 3.30 5.95
CA VAL A 76 -7.57 2.72 5.15
C VAL A 76 -7.92 1.39 4.49
N LYS A 77 -8.80 0.57 5.09
CA LYS A 77 -9.22 -0.70 4.48
C LYS A 77 -9.97 -0.49 3.17
N ASN A 78 -10.70 0.63 3.01
CA ASN A 78 -11.39 0.94 1.77
C ASN A 78 -10.40 1.31 0.66
N VAL A 79 -9.39 2.11 0.98
CA VAL A 79 -8.28 2.44 0.06
C VAL A 79 -7.57 1.15 -0.38
N LEU A 80 -7.19 0.30 0.59
CA LEU A 80 -6.53 -0.98 0.29
C LEU A 80 -7.42 -1.92 -0.53
N LYS A 81 -8.74 -1.94 -0.31
CA LYS A 81 -9.66 -2.74 -1.14
C LYS A 81 -9.72 -2.20 -2.57
N ALA A 82 -9.85 -0.89 -2.77
CA ALA A 82 -9.91 -0.29 -4.11
C ALA A 82 -8.64 -0.58 -4.93
N ILE A 83 -7.48 -0.55 -4.27
CA ILE A 83 -6.20 -0.89 -4.89
C ILE A 83 -6.07 -2.40 -5.10
N LEU A 84 -6.22 -3.22 -4.05
CA LEU A 84 -5.83 -4.63 -4.09
C LEU A 84 -6.89 -5.58 -4.65
N LEU A 85 -8.16 -5.16 -4.75
CA LEU A 85 -9.23 -5.95 -5.33
C LEU A 85 -9.63 -5.37 -6.68
N ASN A 86 -10.03 -6.21 -7.62
CA ASN A 86 -10.58 -5.75 -8.89
C ASN A 86 -11.87 -4.96 -8.64
N SER A 87 -11.88 -3.70 -9.07
CA SER A 87 -13.04 -3.13 -9.74
C SER A 87 -12.93 -3.58 -11.19
N ASN A 88 -13.45 -4.77 -11.51
CA ASN A 88 -13.83 -5.05 -12.88
C ASN A 88 -15.11 -4.25 -13.13
N ALA A 89 -14.97 -3.11 -13.78
CA ALA A 89 -16.01 -2.49 -14.57
C ALA A 89 -15.36 -2.11 -15.91
#